data_AF-A0A1G3AFH6-F1
#
_entry.id   AF-A0A1G3AFH6-F1
#
_cell.length_a   1.000
_cell.length_b   1.000
_cell.length_c   1.000
_cell.angle_alpha   90.00
_cell.angle_beta   90.00
_cell.angle_gamma   90.00
#
_symmetry.space_group_name_H-M   'P 1'
#
loop_
_entity.id
_entity.type
_entity.pdbx_description
1 polymer ?
#
loop_
_entity_poly.entity_id
_entity_poly.type
_entity_poly.pdbx_seq_one_letter_code
_entity_poly.pdbx_strand_id
1 'polypeptide(L)'
;MAEAGASWLIGTWETTGETADLTSIAYSWAIDKHVVLVDYLSRRGRSKGLIAYRAHDDKIVQVGADDQGGTGLGTWSDTDGHPTLIYEHTTAAGESRRIGIVFEKVDQNTAQVKLYDVSGSHELGNDPVHVAKFTRKK
;
A
#
# COMPACT_ATOMS: atom_id res chain seq x y z
N MET A 1 3.34 -7.81 -9.10
CA MET A 1 1.93 -7.58 -8.65
C MET A 1 1.08 -8.82 -8.82
N ALA A 2 1.19 -9.53 -9.94
CA ALA A 2 0.50 -10.81 -10.11
C ALA A 2 1.01 -11.86 -9.12
N GLU A 3 2.31 -11.84 -8.85
CA GLU A 3 3.02 -12.76 -7.96
C GLU A 3 2.61 -12.58 -6.49
N ALA A 4 2.13 -11.39 -6.11
CA ALA A 4 1.58 -11.11 -4.77
C ALA A 4 0.04 -11.19 -4.73
N GLY A 5 -0.62 -11.74 -5.76
CA GLY A 5 -2.08 -11.79 -5.84
C GLY A 5 -2.76 -10.40 -5.92
N ALA A 6 -1.98 -9.35 -6.20
CA ALA A 6 -2.37 -7.95 -6.02
C ALA A 6 -2.87 -7.29 -7.32
N SER A 7 -2.91 -8.00 -8.45
CA SER A 7 -3.29 -7.43 -9.76
C SER A 7 -4.69 -6.79 -9.77
N TRP A 8 -5.59 -7.21 -8.90
CA TRP A 8 -6.93 -6.62 -8.80
C TRP A 8 -6.90 -5.19 -8.24
N LEU A 9 -5.81 -4.76 -7.59
CA LEU A 9 -5.64 -3.39 -7.10
C LEU A 9 -5.43 -2.36 -8.21
N ILE A 10 -5.05 -2.76 -9.43
CA ILE A 10 -4.90 -1.84 -10.57
C ILE A 10 -6.21 -1.08 -10.79
N GLY A 11 -6.12 0.25 -10.83
CA GLY A 11 -7.25 1.18 -10.85
C GLY A 11 -7.17 2.21 -9.73
N THR A 12 -8.18 3.08 -9.66
CA THR A 12 -8.31 4.11 -8.64
C THR A 12 -9.34 3.70 -7.60
N TRP A 13 -9.01 3.90 -6.34
CA TRP A 13 -9.82 3.56 -5.19
C TRP A 13 -10.00 4.78 -4.29
N GLU A 14 -11.19 4.96 -3.75
CA GLU A 14 -11.56 6.06 -2.86
C GLU A 14 -12.12 5.47 -1.57
N THR A 15 -11.72 6.01 -0.42
CA THR A 15 -12.26 5.57 0.87
C THR A 15 -13.72 5.99 1.02
N THR A 16 -14.54 5.12 1.60
CA THR A 16 -15.94 5.43 1.91
C THR A 16 -16.08 5.91 3.36
N GLY A 17 -16.58 7.14 3.58
CA GLY A 17 -16.93 7.68 4.91
C GLY A 17 -16.37 9.08 5.19
N GLU A 18 -17.08 9.88 5.99
CA GLU A 18 -16.77 11.30 6.25
C GLU A 18 -15.47 11.54 7.05
N THR A 19 -14.95 10.52 7.73
CA THR A 19 -13.81 10.60 8.66
C THR A 19 -12.48 10.10 8.08
N ALA A 20 -12.43 9.67 6.82
CA ALA A 20 -11.21 9.14 6.23
C ALA A 20 -10.18 10.26 5.97
N ASP A 21 -9.03 10.18 6.63
CA ASP A 21 -7.87 11.03 6.35
C ASP A 21 -7.35 10.78 4.92
N LEU A 22 -7.46 9.54 4.44
CA LEU A 22 -7.18 9.15 3.06
C LEU A 22 -8.32 9.57 2.15
N THR A 23 -8.00 10.04 0.95
CA THR A 23 -8.99 10.47 -0.05
C THR A 23 -9.02 9.50 -1.23
N SER A 24 -7.86 9.19 -1.81
CA SER A 24 -7.76 8.21 -2.90
C SER A 24 -6.39 7.54 -2.95
N ILE A 25 -6.38 6.34 -3.53
CA ILE A 25 -5.18 5.63 -3.93
C ILE A 25 -5.36 5.05 -5.33
N ALA A 26 -4.39 5.24 -6.21
CA ALA A 26 -4.41 4.69 -7.56
C ALA A 26 -3.18 3.84 -7.83
N TYR A 27 -3.40 2.71 -8.48
CA TYR A 27 -2.37 1.81 -8.96
C TYR A 27 -2.46 1.72 -10.49
N SER A 28 -1.39 2.06 -11.19
CA SER A 28 -1.37 2.05 -12.66
C SER A 28 -0.08 1.45 -13.21
N TRP A 29 -0.14 0.79 -14.36
CA TRP A 29 1.07 0.28 -15.01
C TRP A 29 1.89 1.43 -15.59
N ALA A 30 3.14 1.58 -15.17
CA ALA A 30 4.14 2.41 -15.85
C ALA A 30 4.87 1.64 -16.94
N ILE A 31 5.14 0.35 -16.68
CA ILE A 31 5.65 -0.60 -17.67
C ILE A 31 4.73 -1.81 -17.57
N ASP A 32 4.09 -2.18 -18.68
CA ASP A 32 3.08 -3.26 -18.70
C ASP A 32 3.62 -4.50 -17.99
N LYS A 33 2.86 -4.98 -17.00
CA LYS A 33 3.17 -6.17 -16.17
C LYS A 33 4.45 -6.13 -15.32
N HIS A 34 5.28 -5.09 -15.43
CA HIS A 34 6.59 -5.05 -14.78
C HIS A 34 6.72 -3.96 -13.71
N VAL A 35 6.11 -2.79 -13.92
CA VAL A 35 6.25 -1.65 -13.02
C VAL A 35 4.91 -0.99 -12.80
N VAL A 36 4.53 -0.80 -11.54
CA VAL A 36 3.31 -0.09 -11.14
C VAL A 36 3.67 1.22 -10.45
N LEU A 37 2.98 2.30 -10.83
CA LEU A 37 2.96 3.55 -10.08
C LEU A 37 1.85 3.52 -9.05
N VAL A 38 2.16 4.06 -7.89
CA VAL A 38 1.21 4.29 -6.80
C VAL A 38 1.05 5.80 -6.64
N ASP A 39 -0.18 6.27 -6.70
CA ASP A 39 -0.55 7.63 -6.38
C ASP A 39 -1.43 7.62 -5.14
N TYR A 40 -0.97 8.26 -4.07
CA TYR A 40 -1.69 8.34 -2.81
C TYR A 40 -2.04 9.79 -2.51
N LEU A 41 -3.30 10.05 -2.20
CA LEU A 41 -3.81 11.36 -1.85
C LEU A 41 -4.60 11.28 -0.53
N SER A 42 -4.20 12.09 0.44
CA SER A 42 -4.88 12.25 1.72
C SER A 42 -5.11 13.73 2.01
N ARG A 43 -5.90 14.02 3.04
CA ARG A 43 -6.07 15.38 3.57
C ARG A 43 -4.76 15.99 4.08
N ARG A 44 -3.79 15.15 4.46
CA ARG A 44 -2.50 15.56 5.05
C ARG A 44 -1.39 15.76 4.01
N GLY A 45 -1.63 15.40 2.76
CA GLY A 45 -0.64 15.49 1.70
C GLY A 45 -0.78 14.36 0.68
N ARG A 46 0.15 14.35 -0.27
CA ARG A 46 0.23 13.34 -1.33
C ARG A 46 1.56 12.60 -1.29
N SER A 47 1.55 11.35 -1.75
CA SER A 47 2.77 10.61 -2.01
C SER A 47 2.68 9.85 -3.32
N LYS A 48 3.84 9.57 -3.90
CA LYS A 48 3.99 8.74 -5.09
C LYS A 48 4.93 7.59 -4.79
N GLY A 49 4.66 6.45 -5.40
CA GLY A 49 5.52 5.29 -5.28
C GLY A 49 5.64 4.50 -6.57
N LEU A 50 6.60 3.59 -6.58
CA LEU A 50 6.87 2.65 -7.65
C LEU A 50 6.97 1.26 -7.04
N ILE A 51 6.23 0.32 -7.60
CA ILE A 51 6.26 -1.09 -7.26
C ILE A 51 6.90 -1.87 -8.41
N ALA A 52 7.89 -2.69 -8.11
CA ALA A 52 8.57 -3.54 -9.09
C ALA A 52 8.98 -4.88 -8.49
N TYR A 53 9.09 -5.90 -9.35
CA TYR A 53 9.72 -7.17 -8.99
C TYR A 53 11.24 -7.05 -9.05
N ARG A 54 11.91 -7.52 -7.99
CA ARG A 54 13.36 -7.50 -7.81
C ARG A 54 13.88 -8.93 -7.85
N ALA A 55 14.46 -9.30 -8.99
CA ALA A 55 14.80 -10.68 -9.29
C ALA A 55 15.91 -11.29 -8.42
N HIS A 56 16.86 -10.49 -7.91
CA HIS A 56 18.01 -11.04 -7.19
C HIS A 56 17.66 -11.64 -5.83
N ASP A 57 16.55 -11.22 -5.22
CA ASP A 57 16.08 -11.72 -3.94
C ASP A 57 14.60 -12.17 -3.96
N ASP A 58 14.03 -12.30 -5.15
CA ASP A 58 12.66 -12.78 -5.39
C ASP A 58 11.60 -12.01 -4.60
N LYS A 59 11.69 -10.67 -4.61
CA LYS A 59 10.76 -9.80 -3.87
C LYS A 59 10.05 -8.82 -4.77
N ILE A 60 8.79 -8.52 -4.44
CA ILE A 60 8.13 -7.31 -4.94
C ILE A 60 8.41 -6.19 -3.94
N VAL A 61 9.03 -5.13 -4.43
CA VAL A 61 9.42 -3.97 -3.62
C VAL A 61 8.65 -2.74 -4.02
N GLN A 62 8.43 -1.86 -3.05
CA GLN A 62 7.86 -0.54 -3.25
C GLN A 62 8.82 0.51 -2.73
N VAL A 63 9.04 1.56 -3.51
CA VAL A 63 9.72 2.79 -3.06
C VAL A 63 8.78 3.96 -3.23
N GLY A 64 8.85 4.97 -2.37
CA GLY A 64 8.01 6.14 -2.49
C GLY A 64 8.57 7.39 -1.83
N ALA A 65 7.96 8.52 -2.15
CA ALA A 65 8.25 9.82 -1.55
C ALA A 65 6.95 10.62 -1.39
N ASP A 66 6.89 11.43 -0.35
CA ASP A 66 5.79 12.36 -0.10
C ASP A 66 6.17 13.81 -0.40
N ASP A 67 5.18 14.69 -0.38
CA ASP A 67 5.33 16.13 -0.63
C ASP A 67 5.94 16.92 0.54
N GLN A 68 6.26 16.26 1.66
CA GLN A 68 6.96 16.82 2.82
C GLN A 68 8.44 16.41 2.87
N GLY A 69 8.93 15.72 1.84
CA GLY A 69 10.31 15.24 1.76
C GLY A 69 10.58 13.92 2.50
N GLY A 70 9.53 13.26 3.00
CA GLY A 70 9.62 11.91 3.51
C GLY A 70 9.76 10.89 2.38
N THR A 71 10.37 9.75 2.71
CA THR A 71 10.56 8.63 1.80
C THR A 71 10.03 7.35 2.41
N GLY A 72 9.83 6.32 1.62
CA GLY A 72 9.56 5.01 2.19
C GLY A 72 9.94 3.87 1.28
N LEU A 73 10.09 2.71 1.93
CA LEU A 73 10.45 1.45 1.34
C LEU A 73 9.49 0.40 1.88
N GLY A 74 9.02 -0.49 1.01
CA GLY A 74 8.22 -1.61 1.42
C GLY A 74 8.46 -2.86 0.63
N THR A 75 8.03 -3.97 1.21
CA THR A 75 8.04 -5.29 0.57
C THR A 75 6.62 -5.82 0.54
N TRP A 76 6.23 -6.36 -0.61
CA TRP A 76 4.96 -7.03 -0.81
C TRP A 76 5.13 -8.54 -0.67
N SER A 77 4.14 -9.17 -0.04
CA SER A 77 4.03 -10.61 0.12
C SER A 77 2.57 -11.04 0.05
N ASP A 78 2.33 -12.34 0.10
CA ASP A 78 1.02 -12.93 0.37
C ASP A 78 0.97 -13.38 1.84
N THR A 79 -0.09 -13.04 2.55
CA THR A 79 -0.36 -13.51 3.91
C THR A 79 -1.76 -14.10 3.93
N ASP A 80 -1.85 -15.42 4.06
CA ASP A 80 -3.12 -16.16 4.06
C ASP A 80 -4.02 -15.87 2.85
N GLY A 81 -3.43 -15.67 1.66
CA GLY A 81 -4.16 -15.35 0.42
C GLY A 81 -4.50 -13.87 0.25
N HIS A 82 -3.97 -13.01 1.11
CA HIS A 82 -4.15 -11.58 1.04
C HIS A 82 -2.84 -10.87 0.66
N PRO A 83 -2.85 -9.99 -0.37
CA PRO A 83 -1.72 -9.12 -0.62
C PRO A 83 -1.42 -8.29 0.62
N THR A 84 -0.17 -8.31 1.04
CA THR A 84 0.30 -7.61 2.24
C THR A 84 1.51 -6.76 1.87
N LEU A 85 1.49 -5.50 2.28
CA LEU A 85 2.62 -4.58 2.20
C LEU A 85 3.11 -4.28 3.61
N ILE A 86 4.38 -4.54 3.87
CA ILE A 86 5.09 -3.97 5.03
C ILE A 86 5.85 -2.76 4.53
N TYR A 87 5.45 -1.57 4.98
CA TYR A 87 5.99 -0.30 4.55
C TYR A 87 6.64 0.43 5.70
N GLU A 88 7.87 0.90 5.50
CA GLU A 88 8.57 1.80 6.40
C GLU A 88 8.62 3.18 5.76
N HIS A 89 8.12 4.17 6.48
CA HIS A 89 8.17 5.57 6.11
C HIS A 89 9.16 6.29 7.03
N THR A 90 10.03 7.10 6.43
CA THR A 90 10.99 7.95 7.12
C THR A 90 10.68 9.40 6.77
N THR A 91 10.44 10.22 7.79
CA THR A 91 10.18 11.65 7.62
C THR A 91 11.45 12.40 7.18
N ALA A 92 11.31 13.64 6.69
CA ALA A 92 12.45 14.49 6.39
C ALA A 92 13.34 14.77 7.62
N ALA A 93 12.81 14.64 8.84
CA ALA A 93 13.56 14.76 10.08
C ALA A 93 14.31 13.47 10.48
N GLY A 94 14.14 12.37 9.73
CA GLY A 94 14.79 11.09 9.98
C GLY A 94 14.03 10.16 10.93
N GLU A 95 12.80 10.50 11.30
CA GLU A 95 11.95 9.64 12.14
C GLU A 95 11.32 8.55 11.28
N SER A 96 11.52 7.28 11.64
CA SER A 96 10.94 6.14 10.93
C SER A 96 9.75 5.55 11.65
N ARG A 97 8.73 5.15 10.88
CA ARG A 97 7.62 4.31 11.33
C ARG A 97 7.35 3.20 10.33
N ARG A 98 7.10 1.99 10.84
CA ARG A 98 6.66 0.85 10.04
C ARG A 98 5.17 0.59 10.22
N ILE A 99 4.52 0.17 9.14
CA ILE A 99 3.10 -0.20 9.11
C ILE A 99 2.90 -1.42 8.20
N GLY A 100 2.04 -2.33 8.64
CA GLY A 100 1.58 -3.45 7.85
C GLY A 100 0.23 -3.10 7.21
N ILE A 101 0.07 -3.42 5.94
CA ILE A 101 -1.11 -3.08 5.15
C ILE A 101 -1.58 -4.34 4.46
N VAL A 102 -2.71 -4.90 4.92
CA VAL A 102 -3.32 -6.10 4.34
C VAL A 102 -4.50 -5.69 3.48
N PHE A 103 -4.52 -6.17 2.25
CA PHE A 103 -5.56 -5.87 1.25
C PHE A 103 -6.50 -7.05 1.08
N GLU A 104 -7.79 -6.82 1.31
CA GLU A 104 -8.84 -7.81 1.16
C GLU A 104 -9.80 -7.40 0.05
N LYS A 105 -9.95 -8.27 -0.94
CA LYS A 105 -10.94 -8.08 -2.00
C LYS A 105 -12.31 -8.52 -1.49
N VAL A 106 -13.26 -7.60 -1.39
CA VAL A 106 -14.64 -7.91 -1.03
C VAL A 106 -15.43 -8.30 -2.29
N ASP A 107 -15.35 -7.46 -3.33
CA ASP A 107 -15.92 -7.73 -4.65
C ASP A 107 -15.07 -7.05 -5.75
N GLN A 108 -15.61 -6.86 -6.96
CA GLN A 108 -14.87 -6.22 -8.07
C GLN A 108 -14.60 -4.73 -7.85
N ASN A 109 -15.49 -4.06 -7.12
CA ASN A 109 -15.50 -2.61 -6.89
C ASN A 109 -15.31 -2.24 -5.42
N THR A 110 -15.29 -3.21 -4.51
CA THR A 110 -15.11 -2.96 -3.07
C THR A 110 -13.89 -3.68 -2.53
N ALA A 111 -13.10 -2.97 -1.74
CA ALA A 111 -11.95 -3.51 -1.04
C ALA A 111 -11.97 -3.09 0.43
N GLN A 112 -11.37 -3.92 1.28
CA GLN A 112 -11.07 -3.59 2.66
C GLN A 112 -9.55 -3.57 2.83
N VAL A 113 -9.06 -2.55 3.52
CA VAL A 113 -7.64 -2.42 3.86
C VAL A 113 -7.52 -2.38 5.37
N LYS A 114 -6.67 -3.24 5.90
CA LYS A 114 -6.39 -3.33 7.33
C LYS A 114 -4.98 -2.85 7.59
N LEU A 115 -4.83 -1.93 8.52
CA LEU A 115 -3.55 -1.42 8.97
C LEU A 115 -3.18 -2.10 10.28
N TYR A 116 -1.93 -2.51 10.40
CA TYR A 116 -1.37 -3.19 11.55
C TYR A 116 -0.11 -2.46 12.00
N ASP A 117 0.11 -2.42 13.32
CA ASP A 117 1.45 -2.19 13.82
C ASP A 117 2.35 -3.37 13.45
N VAL A 118 3.64 -3.10 13.28
CA VAL A 118 4.64 -4.12 12.93
C VAL A 118 5.66 -4.21 14.05
N SER A 119 5.77 -5.39 14.66
CA SER A 119 6.81 -5.71 15.62
C SER A 119 8.00 -6.38 14.94
N GLY A 120 9.19 -6.22 15.54
CA GLY A 120 10.40 -6.81 15.00
C GLY A 120 10.68 -6.33 13.58
N SER A 121 11.04 -7.25 12.68
CA SER A 121 11.34 -6.89 11.29
C SER A 121 10.13 -6.99 10.35
N HIS A 122 9.24 -7.97 10.53
CA HIS A 122 8.16 -8.24 9.56
C HIS A 122 6.89 -8.87 10.17
N GLU A 123 6.71 -8.81 11.49
CA GLU A 123 5.57 -9.47 12.14
C GLU A 123 4.42 -8.49 12.31
N LEU A 124 3.26 -8.80 11.72
CA LEU A 124 2.03 -8.04 11.94
C LEU A 124 1.55 -8.27 13.37
N GLY A 125 1.04 -7.20 14.00
CA GLY A 125 0.28 -7.34 15.25
C GLY A 125 -0.95 -8.24 15.07
N ASN A 126 -1.45 -8.78 16.18
CA ASN A 126 -2.59 -9.71 16.16
C ASN A 126 -3.89 -9.07 15.64
N ASP A 127 -4.09 -7.79 15.94
CA ASP A 127 -5.29 -7.05 15.61
C ASP A 127 -4.96 -5.81 14.76
N PRO A 128 -5.82 -5.46 13.78
CA PRO A 128 -5.62 -4.25 13.01
C PRO A 128 -5.87 -3.01 13.86
N VAL A 129 -4.97 -2.05 13.79
CA VAL A 129 -5.12 -0.73 14.42
C VAL A 129 -6.11 0.16 13.69
N HIS A 130 -6.36 -0.14 12.41
CA HIS A 130 -7.36 0.56 11.61
C HIS A 130 -7.89 -0.34 10.48
N VAL A 131 -9.18 -0.17 10.14
CA VAL A 131 -9.81 -0.85 9.01
C VAL A 131 -10.55 0.19 8.16
N ALA A 132 -10.21 0.25 6.88
CA ALA A 132 -10.80 1.18 5.93
C ALA A 132 -11.45 0.41 4.78
N LYS A 133 -12.61 0.90 4.33
CA LYS A 133 -13.30 0.41 3.13
C LYS A 133 -13.07 1.36 1.97
N PHE A 134 -12.85 0.77 0.80
CA PHE A 134 -12.59 1.48 -0.43
C PHE A 134 -13.54 1.03 -1.51
N THR A 135 -13.97 1.99 -2.32
CA THR A 135 -14.71 1.74 -3.55
C THR A 135 -13.86 2.13 -4.74
N ARG A 136 -13.88 1.30 -5.77
CA ARG A 136 -13.25 1.58 -7.05
C ARG A 136 -13.96 2.77 -7.71
N LYS A 137 -13.19 3.78 -8.08
CA LYS A 137 -13.68 4.92 -8.87
C LYS A 137 -14.06 4.42 -10.27
N LYS A 138 -15.27 4.77 -10.70
CA LYS A 138 -15.77 4.48 -12.05
C LYS A 138 -15.03 5.29 -13.12
#